data_AF-A0A3P6R014-F1
#
_entry.id   AF-A0A3P6R014-F1
#
_cell.length_a   1.000
_cell.length_b   1.000
_cell.length_c   1.000
_cell.angle_alpha   90.00
_cell.angle_beta   90.00
_cell.angle_gamma   90.00
#
_symmetry.space_group_name_H-M   'P 1'
#
loop_
_entity.id
_entity.type
_entity.pdbx_description
1 polymer ?
#
loop_
_entity_poly.entity_id
_entity_poly.type
_entity_poly.pdbx_seq_one_letter_code
_entity_poly.pdbx_strand_id
1 'polypeptide(L)'
;MSEASKEQFSLVLAGTEATANALADEDGNFANISLVRELAPFDWDILELLNSDIEATTCNGDLIDAIFVGVDHLMKKAKTCKGKPEKHLLVVSNLEGETDISQMDEVIASLQKAEVLLNLIGLRITPGGDSDGHAENSAGPSTGNSAPTNSDGKSFVGAMLQRVQAFGQILDALEGESFDFTCVTLIAITLFMRGQE
;
A
#
# COMPACT_ATOMS: atom_id res chain seq x y z
N MET A 1 -14.61 -29.00 -16.77
CA MET A 1 -15.51 -27.99 -16.18
C MET A 1 -14.62 -27.08 -15.39
N SER A 2 -14.49 -25.84 -15.83
CA SER A 2 -13.53 -24.84 -15.35
C SER A 2 -13.84 -24.48 -13.89
N GLU A 3 -12.86 -24.68 -13.01
CA GLU A 3 -12.80 -24.00 -11.72
C GLU A 3 -12.76 -22.49 -12.01
N ALA A 4 -13.90 -21.83 -11.94
CA ALA A 4 -13.92 -20.39 -11.78
C ALA A 4 -13.36 -20.12 -10.37
N SER A 5 -12.17 -19.53 -10.30
CA SER A 5 -11.58 -19.08 -9.04
C SER A 5 -12.65 -18.34 -8.23
N LYS A 6 -12.90 -18.79 -6.99
CA LYS A 6 -13.80 -18.11 -6.03
C LYS A 6 -13.20 -16.82 -5.47
N GLU A 7 -12.14 -16.33 -6.10
CA GLU A 7 -11.41 -15.14 -5.69
C GLU A 7 -12.30 -13.93 -5.92
N GLN A 8 -12.26 -13.03 -4.95
CA GLN A 8 -12.96 -11.76 -4.99
C GLN A 8 -11.93 -10.66 -4.81
N PHE A 9 -12.20 -9.53 -5.43
CA PHE A 9 -11.32 -8.38 -5.44
C PHE A 9 -12.09 -7.12 -5.11
N SER A 10 -11.43 -6.22 -4.37
CA SER A 10 -11.91 -4.87 -4.07
C SER A 10 -10.78 -3.89 -4.33
N LEU A 11 -11.11 -2.66 -4.70
CA LEU A 11 -10.13 -1.62 -5.01
C LEU A 11 -10.40 -0.38 -4.18
N VAL A 12 -9.38 0.05 -3.45
CA VAL A 12 -9.32 1.31 -2.71
C VAL A 12 -8.25 2.18 -3.34
N LEU A 13 -8.58 3.44 -3.61
CA LEU A 13 -7.64 4.45 -4.11
C LEU A 13 -7.40 5.50 -3.04
N ALA A 14 -6.13 5.83 -2.83
CA ALA A 14 -5.69 6.94 -1.98
C ALA A 14 -5.26 8.11 -2.86
N GLY A 15 -5.53 9.34 -2.42
CA GLY A 15 -5.26 10.55 -3.19
C GLY A 15 -6.31 10.81 -4.27
N THR A 16 -7.58 10.47 -4.03
CA THR A 16 -8.67 10.85 -4.93
C THR A 16 -9.21 12.24 -4.58
N GLU A 17 -9.72 12.99 -5.55
CA GLU A 17 -10.35 14.30 -5.29
C GLU A 17 -11.62 14.15 -4.43
N ALA A 18 -12.34 13.04 -4.61
CA ALA A 18 -13.48 12.68 -3.79
C ALA A 18 -13.04 11.86 -2.56
N THR A 19 -13.85 11.90 -1.51
CA THR A 19 -13.74 10.97 -0.37
C THR A 19 -14.98 10.07 -0.38
N ALA A 20 -14.78 8.79 -0.66
CA ALA A 20 -15.86 7.82 -0.81
C ALA A 20 -15.51 6.52 -0.07
N ASN A 21 -15.43 6.61 1.26
CA ASN A 21 -15.20 5.46 2.12
C ASN A 21 -16.05 5.55 3.39
N ALA A 22 -16.24 4.43 4.07
CA ALA A 22 -17.14 4.32 5.22
C ALA A 22 -16.53 4.79 6.55
N LEU A 23 -15.22 5.08 6.58
CA LEU A 23 -14.50 5.52 7.78
C LEU A 23 -14.29 7.04 7.82
N ALA A 24 -14.46 7.73 6.69
CA ALA A 24 -14.36 9.17 6.59
C ALA A 24 -15.35 9.89 7.50
N ASP A 25 -14.88 10.93 8.18
CA ASP A 25 -15.66 11.75 9.09
C ASP A 25 -15.55 13.25 8.78
N GLU A 26 -16.31 14.06 9.52
CA GLU A 26 -16.36 15.52 9.35
C GLU A 26 -15.08 16.21 9.88
N ASP A 27 -14.27 15.52 10.68
CA ASP A 27 -13.00 16.02 11.23
C ASP A 27 -11.84 15.91 10.21
N GLY A 28 -12.08 15.25 9.07
CA GLY A 28 -11.11 15.11 7.98
C GLY A 28 -10.25 13.85 8.06
N ASN A 29 -10.60 12.89 8.92
CA ASN A 29 -9.92 11.60 8.94
C ASN A 29 -10.33 10.76 7.72
N PHE A 30 -9.42 9.94 7.20
CA PHE A 30 -9.64 9.11 6.01
C PHE A 30 -10.08 9.92 4.76
N ALA A 31 -9.65 11.18 4.67
CA ALA A 31 -9.93 12.06 3.54
C ALA A 31 -9.16 11.67 2.28
N ASN A 32 -9.70 12.04 1.11
CA ASN A 32 -9.12 11.76 -0.22
C ASN A 32 -8.90 10.26 -0.49
N ILE A 33 -9.72 9.40 0.13
CA ILE A 33 -9.68 7.95 -0.04
C ILE A 33 -11.04 7.47 -0.54
N SER A 34 -11.03 6.65 -1.59
CA SER A 34 -12.25 6.14 -2.23
C SER A 34 -12.21 4.63 -2.40
N LEU A 35 -13.24 3.95 -1.91
CA LEU A 35 -13.54 2.56 -2.24
C LEU A 35 -14.25 2.54 -3.60
N VAL A 36 -13.47 2.51 -4.68
CA VAL A 36 -13.99 2.53 -6.05
C VAL A 36 -14.59 1.19 -6.47
N ARG A 37 -14.24 0.11 -5.78
CA ARG A 37 -14.84 -1.20 -5.99
C ARG A 37 -15.04 -1.99 -4.71
N GLU A 38 -16.27 -2.41 -4.46
CA GLU A 38 -16.56 -3.37 -3.40
C GLU A 38 -16.03 -4.78 -3.73
N LEU A 39 -15.94 -5.64 -2.70
CA LEU A 39 -15.42 -6.99 -2.85
C LEU A 39 -16.38 -7.82 -3.71
N ALA A 40 -15.96 -8.17 -4.91
CA ALA A 40 -16.75 -8.90 -5.89
C ALA A 40 -15.84 -9.79 -6.77
N PRO A 41 -16.39 -10.83 -7.44
CA PRO A 41 -15.63 -11.59 -8.43
C PRO A 41 -15.04 -10.72 -9.54
N PHE A 42 -13.97 -11.18 -10.17
CA PHE A 42 -13.41 -10.51 -11.33
C PHE A 42 -14.40 -10.48 -12.51
N ASP A 43 -14.56 -9.31 -13.11
CA ASP A 43 -15.36 -9.08 -14.31
C ASP A 43 -14.64 -8.08 -15.24
N TRP A 44 -15.27 -7.79 -16.38
CA TRP A 44 -14.75 -6.86 -17.38
C TRP A 44 -14.71 -5.41 -16.87
N ASP A 45 -15.64 -5.02 -16.00
CA ASP A 45 -15.67 -3.67 -15.44
C ASP A 45 -14.40 -3.37 -14.64
N ILE A 46 -13.74 -4.37 -14.02
CA ILE A 46 -12.44 -4.14 -13.33
C ILE A 46 -11.37 -3.75 -14.33
N LEU A 47 -11.32 -4.49 -15.44
CA LEU A 47 -10.27 -4.33 -16.45
C LEU A 47 -10.42 -2.98 -17.16
N GLU A 48 -11.66 -2.55 -17.43
CA GLU A 48 -11.94 -1.24 -17.99
C GLU A 48 -11.56 -0.11 -17.02
N LEU A 49 -11.93 -0.25 -15.74
CA LEU A 49 -11.59 0.71 -14.69
C LEU A 49 -10.06 0.88 -14.57
N LEU A 50 -9.31 -0.22 -14.48
CA LEU A 50 -7.85 -0.21 -14.36
C LEU A 50 -7.15 0.36 -15.61
N ASN A 51 -7.76 0.22 -16.79
CA ASN A 51 -7.17 0.67 -18.05
C ASN A 51 -7.47 2.14 -18.36
N SER A 52 -8.64 2.65 -17.98
CA SER A 52 -9.16 3.90 -18.55
C SER A 52 -9.65 4.92 -17.52
N ASP A 53 -10.00 4.52 -16.31
CA ASP A 53 -10.71 5.41 -15.35
C ASP A 53 -9.85 5.84 -14.15
N ILE A 54 -8.64 5.28 -13.98
CA ILE A 54 -7.73 5.70 -12.91
C ILE A 54 -6.83 6.84 -13.44
N GLU A 55 -7.18 8.07 -13.07
CA GLU A 55 -6.39 9.26 -13.36
C GLU A 55 -5.51 9.65 -12.15
N ALA A 56 -4.29 10.08 -12.43
CA ALA A 56 -3.42 10.65 -11.41
C ALA A 56 -3.96 12.01 -10.97
N THR A 57 -4.09 12.23 -9.66
CA THR A 57 -4.53 13.51 -9.12
C THR A 57 -3.38 14.24 -8.42
N THR A 58 -3.63 15.47 -7.96
CA THR A 58 -2.72 16.23 -7.10
C THR A 58 -3.09 16.16 -5.62
N CYS A 59 -4.18 15.46 -5.28
CA CYS A 59 -4.63 15.26 -3.91
C CYS A 59 -3.76 14.20 -3.23
N ASN A 60 -3.51 14.41 -1.94
CA ASN A 60 -2.77 13.45 -1.13
C ASN A 60 -3.74 12.76 -0.17
N GLY A 61 -3.71 11.43 -0.17
CA GLY A 61 -4.46 10.60 0.77
C GLY A 61 -3.49 9.76 1.56
N ASP A 62 -3.73 9.63 2.86
CA ASP A 62 -2.83 8.90 3.73
C ASP A 62 -2.86 7.39 3.41
N LEU A 63 -1.67 6.81 3.21
CA LEU A 63 -1.53 5.41 2.86
C LEU A 63 -1.98 4.46 3.99
N ILE A 64 -1.72 4.80 5.25
CA ILE A 64 -2.10 3.98 6.41
C ILE A 64 -3.61 4.02 6.57
N ASP A 65 -4.24 5.20 6.41
CA ASP A 65 -5.69 5.33 6.39
C ASP A 65 -6.32 4.48 5.27
N ALA A 66 -5.73 4.49 4.07
CA ALA A 66 -6.22 3.69 2.95
C ALA A 66 -6.12 2.18 3.23
N ILE A 67 -5.06 1.74 3.92
CA ILE A 67 -4.92 0.37 4.41
C ILE A 67 -6.02 0.05 5.41
N PHE A 68 -6.31 0.93 6.37
CA PHE A 68 -7.41 0.73 7.33
C PHE A 68 -8.77 0.62 6.63
N VAL A 69 -9.05 1.47 5.65
CA VAL A 69 -10.27 1.40 4.82
C VAL A 69 -10.37 0.06 4.10
N GLY A 70 -9.28 -0.41 3.49
CA GLY A 70 -9.21 -1.70 2.82
C GLY A 70 -9.44 -2.88 3.76
N VAL A 71 -8.76 -2.89 4.91
CA VAL A 71 -8.87 -3.96 5.93
C VAL A 71 -10.26 -3.99 6.54
N ASP A 72 -10.83 -2.84 6.90
CA ASP A 72 -12.18 -2.74 7.45
C ASP A 72 -13.22 -3.30 6.47
N HIS A 73 -13.15 -2.91 5.20
CA HIS A 73 -14.03 -3.43 4.16
C HIS A 73 -13.86 -4.95 3.97
N LEU A 74 -12.62 -5.41 3.86
CA LEU A 74 -12.29 -6.83 3.71
C LEU A 74 -12.83 -7.65 4.89
N MET A 75 -12.67 -7.17 6.11
CA MET A 75 -13.16 -7.82 7.32
C MET A 75 -14.68 -7.83 7.42
N LYS A 76 -15.35 -6.73 7.03
CA LYS A 76 -16.82 -6.67 6.96
C LYS A 76 -17.38 -7.70 5.97
N LYS A 77 -16.78 -7.80 4.78
CA LYS A 77 -17.22 -8.76 3.76
C LYS A 77 -16.87 -10.20 4.13
N ALA A 78 -15.69 -10.46 4.69
CA ALA A 78 -15.27 -11.79 5.13
C ALA A 78 -16.20 -12.40 6.19
N LYS A 79 -16.80 -11.59 7.08
CA LYS A 79 -17.80 -12.07 8.05
C LYS A 79 -19.06 -12.66 7.41
N THR A 80 -19.37 -12.25 6.17
CA THR A 80 -20.54 -12.74 5.43
C THR A 80 -20.24 -13.98 4.59
N CYS A 81 -18.95 -14.31 4.39
CA CYS A 81 -18.52 -15.47 3.65
C CYS A 81 -18.61 -16.75 4.49
N LYS A 82 -18.97 -17.87 3.85
CA LYS A 82 -18.92 -19.18 4.50
C LYS A 82 -17.49 -19.70 4.55
N GLY A 83 -17.01 -20.05 5.74
CA GLY A 83 -15.65 -20.56 5.96
C GLY A 83 -14.69 -19.49 6.45
N LYS A 84 -13.40 -19.81 6.50
CA LYS A 84 -12.31 -18.87 6.80
C LYS A 84 -11.60 -18.55 5.49
N PRO A 85 -12.00 -17.49 4.76
CA PRO A 85 -11.31 -17.11 3.53
C PRO A 85 -9.91 -16.61 3.88
N GLU A 86 -8.95 -16.93 3.02
CA GLU A 86 -7.66 -16.25 3.01
C GLU A 86 -7.88 -14.77 2.65
N LYS A 87 -7.16 -13.88 3.33
CA LYS A 87 -7.30 -12.44 3.15
C LYS A 87 -5.95 -11.88 2.75
N HIS A 88 -5.91 -11.27 1.57
CA HIS A 88 -4.70 -10.70 1.03
C HIS A 88 -4.92 -9.22 0.72
N LEU A 89 -4.04 -8.38 1.23
CA LEU A 89 -3.97 -6.96 0.91
C LEU A 89 -2.72 -6.71 0.07
N LEU A 90 -2.93 -6.12 -1.11
CA LEU A 90 -1.88 -5.69 -2.01
C LEU A 90 -1.83 -4.16 -2.02
N VAL A 91 -0.71 -3.61 -1.57
CA VAL A 91 -0.48 -2.17 -1.55
C VAL A 91 0.40 -1.80 -2.72
N VAL A 92 -0.05 -0.88 -3.56
CA VAL A 92 0.72 -0.36 -4.70
C VAL A 92 1.08 1.08 -4.40
N SER A 93 2.35 1.35 -4.11
CA SER A 93 2.80 2.70 -3.71
C SER A 93 4.30 2.90 -3.92
N ASN A 94 4.68 4.14 -4.22
CA ASN A 94 6.07 4.62 -4.21
C ASN A 94 6.51 5.17 -2.84
N LEU A 95 5.60 5.24 -1.85
CA LEU A 95 5.82 5.80 -0.50
C LEU A 95 6.29 7.28 -0.47
N GLU A 96 6.09 8.02 -1.56
CA GLU A 96 6.43 9.45 -1.64
C GLU A 96 5.31 10.35 -1.07
N GLY A 97 4.07 9.85 -1.03
CA GLY A 97 2.89 10.54 -0.52
C GLY A 97 2.87 10.71 1.00
N GLU A 98 1.83 11.38 1.52
CA GLU A 98 1.67 11.54 2.97
C GLU A 98 1.36 10.19 3.65
N THR A 99 1.91 10.01 4.84
CA THR A 99 1.80 8.76 5.60
C THR A 99 2.02 9.08 7.07
N ASP A 100 0.97 8.91 7.85
CA ASP A 100 0.98 9.09 9.28
C ASP A 100 1.54 7.84 9.95
N ILE A 101 2.85 7.86 10.14
CA ILE A 101 3.60 6.80 10.80
C ILE A 101 3.22 6.64 12.29
N SER A 102 2.45 7.55 12.89
CA SER A 102 2.05 7.45 14.30
C SER A 102 1.03 6.34 14.56
N GLN A 103 0.26 5.95 13.54
CA GLN A 103 -0.76 4.89 13.64
C GLN A 103 -0.24 3.50 13.23
N MET A 104 1.07 3.36 13.02
CA MET A 104 1.70 2.13 12.53
C MET A 104 1.52 0.94 13.49
N ASP A 105 1.70 1.13 14.80
CA ASP A 105 1.54 0.03 15.75
C ASP A 105 0.10 -0.51 15.77
N GLU A 106 -0.87 0.38 15.59
CA GLU A 106 -2.30 0.02 15.49
C GLU A 106 -2.59 -0.73 14.20
N VAL A 107 -2.01 -0.31 13.06
CA VAL A 107 -2.21 -1.00 11.79
C VAL A 107 -1.63 -2.41 11.81
N ILE A 108 -0.43 -2.59 12.38
CA ILE A 108 0.20 -3.91 12.54
C ILE A 108 -0.68 -4.82 13.39
N ALA A 109 -1.12 -4.34 14.56
CA ALA A 109 -1.98 -5.11 15.45
C ALA A 109 -3.32 -5.49 14.79
N SER A 110 -3.89 -4.57 14.00
CA SER A 110 -5.13 -4.80 13.25
C SER A 110 -4.95 -5.88 12.17
N LEU A 111 -3.88 -5.78 11.37
CA LEU A 111 -3.57 -6.72 10.29
C LEU A 111 -3.25 -8.12 10.81
N GLN A 112 -2.47 -8.23 11.89
CA GLN A 112 -2.17 -9.52 12.55
C GLN A 112 -3.45 -10.17 13.10
N LYS A 113 -4.28 -9.40 13.81
CA LYS A 113 -5.55 -9.89 14.36
C LYS A 113 -6.52 -10.31 13.25
N ALA A 114 -6.48 -9.64 12.10
CA ALA A 114 -7.30 -9.95 10.96
C ALA A 114 -6.79 -11.16 10.15
N GLU A 115 -5.58 -11.65 10.45
CA GLU A 115 -4.88 -12.70 9.68
C GLU A 115 -4.82 -12.33 8.19
N VAL A 116 -4.45 -11.08 7.90
CA VAL A 116 -4.33 -10.53 6.55
C VAL A 116 -2.88 -10.61 6.11
N LEU A 117 -2.63 -11.24 4.96
CA LEU A 117 -1.34 -11.18 4.29
C LEU A 117 -1.18 -9.80 3.65
N LEU A 118 0.01 -9.22 3.72
CA LEU A 118 0.31 -7.90 3.14
C LEU A 118 1.51 -8.00 2.20
N ASN A 119 1.37 -7.47 0.98
CA ASN A 119 2.49 -7.29 0.06
C ASN A 119 2.53 -5.84 -0.46
N LEU A 120 3.73 -5.32 -0.67
CA LEU A 120 3.98 -4.02 -1.29
C LEU A 120 4.49 -4.19 -2.72
N ILE A 121 3.91 -3.43 -3.66
CA ILE A 121 4.41 -3.27 -5.03
C ILE A 121 4.75 -1.81 -5.27
N GLY A 122 5.90 -1.57 -5.89
CA GLY A 122 6.36 -0.25 -6.33
C GLY A 122 7.67 0.19 -5.69
N LEU A 123 8.08 -0.48 -4.61
CA LEU A 123 9.37 -0.28 -3.98
C LEU A 123 9.86 -1.59 -3.38
N ARG A 124 11.13 -1.92 -3.60
CA ARG A 124 11.80 -3.02 -2.89
C ARG A 124 12.36 -2.51 -1.57
N ILE A 125 11.81 -3.02 -0.47
CA ILE A 125 12.28 -2.80 0.90
C ILE A 125 13.10 -4.02 1.32
N THR A 126 14.38 -3.81 1.62
CA THR A 126 15.25 -4.87 2.13
C THR A 126 15.08 -4.99 3.65
N PRO A 127 14.70 -6.17 4.18
CA PRO A 127 14.64 -6.39 5.62
C PRO A 127 16.07 -6.34 6.19
N GLY A 128 16.25 -5.61 7.28
CA GLY A 128 17.54 -5.52 7.97
C GLY A 128 18.18 -4.15 8.05
N GLY A 129 17.55 -3.08 7.53
CA GLY A 129 17.98 -1.71 7.84
C GLY A 129 19.46 -1.42 7.55
N ASP A 130 20.06 -2.12 6.60
CA ASP A 130 21.35 -1.73 6.07
C ASP A 130 21.12 -0.51 5.18
N SER A 131 20.97 0.65 5.82
CA SER A 131 21.63 1.85 5.33
C SER A 131 23.14 1.64 5.39
N ASP A 132 23.67 0.61 4.73
CA ASP A 132 25.03 0.65 4.24
C ASP A 132 24.98 1.56 3.02
N GLY A 133 24.94 2.86 3.34
CA GLY A 133 25.25 3.90 2.39
C GLY A 133 26.69 3.70 1.97
N HIS A 134 26.93 2.77 1.05
CA HIS A 134 28.01 2.89 0.10
C HIS A 134 27.63 3.97 -0.91
N ALA A 135 27.46 5.20 -0.39
CA ALA A 135 27.78 6.38 -1.16
C ALA A 135 29.28 6.28 -1.40
N GLU A 136 29.66 5.72 -2.54
CA GLU A 136 31.01 5.86 -3.07
C GLU A 136 31.37 7.34 -2.99
N ASN A 137 32.30 7.65 -2.10
CA ASN A 137 32.82 8.98 -1.87
C ASN A 137 33.70 9.36 -3.07
N SER A 138 33.09 9.57 -4.23
CA SER A 138 33.71 10.29 -5.34
C SER A 138 33.69 11.77 -4.99
N ALA A 139 34.77 12.22 -4.36
CA ALA A 139 35.10 13.62 -4.21
C ALA A 139 35.18 14.29 -5.59
N GLY A 140 34.10 14.95 -6.01
CA GLY A 140 34.05 15.93 -7.09
C GLY A 140 33.73 17.31 -6.50
N PRO A 141 34.33 18.41 -7.01
CA PRO A 141 34.35 19.68 -6.29
C PRO A 141 33.00 20.39 -6.32
N SER A 142 32.72 21.07 -5.22
CA SER A 142 31.57 21.93 -4.94
C SER A 142 31.12 22.79 -6.12
N THR A 143 29.84 22.75 -6.45
CA THR A 143 29.12 23.93 -6.96
C THR A 143 27.70 23.84 -6.43
N GLY A 144 27.37 24.76 -5.52
CA GLY A 144 26.12 24.72 -4.76
C GLY A 144 24.90 24.87 -5.65
N ASN A 145 23.86 24.11 -5.32
CA ASN A 145 22.47 24.48 -5.55
C ASN A 145 21.66 23.91 -4.38
N SER A 146 21.05 24.81 -3.62
CA SER A 146 20.18 24.51 -2.49
C SER A 146 19.05 23.59 -2.95
N ALA A 147 18.96 22.40 -2.36
CA ALA A 147 17.77 21.55 -2.48
C ALA A 147 16.56 22.30 -1.91
N PRO A 148 15.36 22.19 -2.53
CA PRO A 148 14.16 22.82 -2.02
C PRO A 148 13.81 22.19 -0.66
N THR A 149 13.90 23.00 0.37
CA THR A 149 13.48 22.66 1.74
C THR A 149 12.02 23.08 1.90
N ASN A 150 11.13 22.12 2.18
CA ASN A 150 9.83 22.45 2.77
C ASN A 150 10.05 22.95 4.22
N SER A 151 9.10 23.74 4.71
CA SER A 151 9.13 24.54 5.94
C SER A 151 9.48 23.81 7.25
N ASP A 152 9.56 22.48 7.25
CA ASP A 152 9.83 21.65 8.43
C ASP A 152 11.27 21.13 8.53
N GLY A 153 12.19 21.58 7.67
CA GLY A 153 13.64 21.30 7.80
C GLY A 153 14.06 19.84 7.58
N LYS A 154 13.12 18.92 7.29
CA LYS A 154 13.42 17.56 6.82
C LYS A 154 13.59 17.58 5.31
N SER A 155 14.68 17.00 4.79
CA SER A 155 14.79 16.75 3.36
C SER A 155 13.66 15.81 2.93
N PHE A 156 13.08 16.03 1.75
CA PHE A 156 12.09 15.15 1.14
C PHE A 156 12.56 13.68 1.16
N VAL A 157 13.83 13.46 0.83
CA VAL A 157 14.51 12.15 0.89
C VAL A 157 14.52 11.57 2.31
N GLY A 158 14.76 12.40 3.34
CA GLY A 158 14.74 11.96 4.73
C GLY A 158 13.34 11.56 5.21
N ALA A 159 12.30 12.29 4.81
CA ALA A 159 10.92 11.93 5.12
C ALA A 159 10.49 10.63 4.42
N MET A 160 10.85 10.47 3.14
CA MET A 160 10.62 9.22 2.41
C MET A 160 11.30 8.03 3.09
N LEU A 161 12.59 8.16 3.48
CA LEU A 161 13.32 7.08 4.13
C LEU A 161 12.67 6.65 5.47
N GLN A 162 12.14 7.60 6.24
CA GLN A 162 11.39 7.30 7.46
C GLN A 162 10.14 6.46 7.17
N ARG A 163 9.40 6.79 6.10
CA ARG A 163 8.22 6.02 5.67
C ARG A 163 8.58 4.63 5.16
N VAL A 164 9.65 4.52 4.37
CA VAL A 164 10.16 3.23 3.88
C VAL A 164 10.56 2.34 5.07
N GLN A 165 11.25 2.90 6.06
CA GLN A 165 11.63 2.17 7.26
C GLN A 165 10.39 1.72 8.06
N ALA A 166 9.43 2.61 8.28
CA ALA A 166 8.17 2.30 8.97
C ALA A 166 7.40 1.18 8.25
N PHE A 167 7.23 1.28 6.92
CA PHE A 167 6.55 0.27 6.15
C PHE A 167 7.30 -1.07 6.13
N GLY A 168 8.63 -1.04 6.18
CA GLY A 168 9.46 -2.23 6.37
C GLY A 168 9.16 -2.96 7.68
N GLN A 169 8.88 -2.24 8.77
CA GLN A 169 8.48 -2.85 10.04
C GLN A 169 7.09 -3.50 9.95
N ILE A 170 6.16 -2.90 9.21
CA ILE A 170 4.85 -3.50 8.94
C ILE A 170 4.99 -4.81 8.18
N LEU A 171 5.80 -4.83 7.13
CA LEU A 171 6.04 -6.04 6.33
C LEU A 171 6.73 -7.14 7.15
N ASP A 172 7.75 -6.80 7.93
CA ASP A 172 8.45 -7.76 8.80
C ASP A 172 7.49 -8.39 9.83
N ALA A 173 6.66 -7.58 10.47
CA ALA A 173 5.68 -8.04 11.46
C ALA A 173 4.56 -8.94 10.88
N LEU A 174 4.34 -8.89 9.56
CA LEU A 174 3.31 -9.65 8.86
C LEU A 174 3.88 -10.74 7.95
N GLU A 175 5.20 -10.96 7.97
CA GLU A 175 5.91 -11.85 7.04
C GLU A 175 5.56 -11.52 5.56
N GLY A 176 5.37 -10.24 5.30
CA GLY A 176 5.01 -9.66 4.02
C GLY A 176 6.21 -9.44 3.11
N GLU A 177 5.96 -9.34 1.81
CA GLU A 177 7.01 -9.14 0.81
C GLU A 177 6.86 -7.81 0.07
N SER A 178 7.97 -7.29 -0.42
CA SER A 178 8.00 -6.08 -1.25
C SER A 178 8.64 -6.34 -2.61
N PHE A 179 8.05 -5.74 -3.63
CA PHE A 179 8.44 -5.93 -5.02
C PHE A 179 8.53 -4.57 -5.71
N ASP A 180 9.54 -4.43 -6.56
CA ASP A 180 9.55 -3.37 -7.56
C ASP A 180 8.75 -3.80 -8.81
N PHE A 181 8.21 -2.85 -9.58
CA PHE A 181 7.42 -3.14 -10.78
C PHE A 181 8.20 -3.93 -11.85
N THR A 182 9.53 -3.90 -11.84
CA THR A 182 10.36 -4.70 -12.75
C THR A 182 10.33 -6.21 -12.45
N CYS A 183 9.87 -6.62 -11.27
CA CYS A 183 9.83 -8.01 -10.83
C CYS A 183 8.50 -8.73 -11.14
N VAL A 184 7.90 -8.47 -12.31
CA VAL A 184 6.56 -8.99 -12.69
C VAL A 184 6.46 -10.52 -12.56
N THR A 185 7.51 -11.26 -12.92
CA THR A 185 7.53 -12.73 -12.79
C THR A 185 7.53 -13.20 -11.33
N LEU A 186 8.28 -12.52 -10.46
CA LEU A 186 8.28 -12.84 -9.03
C LEU A 186 6.95 -12.47 -8.37
N ILE A 187 6.38 -11.32 -8.73
CA ILE A 187 5.04 -10.91 -8.27
C ILE A 187 4.00 -11.97 -8.67
N ALA A 188 3.98 -12.37 -9.94
CA ALA A 188 3.04 -13.37 -10.43
C ALA A 188 3.22 -14.73 -9.73
N ILE A 189 4.47 -15.16 -9.51
CA ILE A 189 4.76 -16.42 -8.81
C ILE A 189 4.32 -16.35 -7.34
N THR A 190 4.70 -15.30 -6.61
CA THR A 190 4.34 -15.14 -5.19
C THR A 190 2.82 -15.08 -5.00
N LEU A 191 2.12 -14.29 -5.82
CA LEU A 191 0.67 -14.15 -5.70
C LEU A 191 -0.05 -15.44 -6.10
N PHE A 192 0.40 -16.13 -7.15
CA PHE A 192 -0.26 -17.35 -7.65
C PHE A 192 0.04 -18.58 -6.80
N MET A 193 1.25 -18.71 -6.23
CA MET A 193 1.61 -19.87 -5.42
C MET A 193 0.97 -19.84 -4.02
N ARG A 194 0.72 -18.66 -3.43
CA ARG A 194 0.06 -18.55 -2.13
C ARG A 194 -1.43 -18.93 -2.16
N GLY A 195 -2.13 -18.71 -3.28
CA GLY A 195 -3.54 -19.09 -3.43
C GLY A 195 -3.82 -20.59 -3.65
N GLN A 196 -2.83 -21.47 -3.48
CA GLN A 196 -2.96 -22.93 -3.71
C GLN A 196 -2.83 -23.78 -2.42
N GLU A 197 -2.68 -23.17 -1.25
CA GLU A 197 -2.52 -23.87 0.04
C GLU A 197 -3.84 -24.16 0.79
#